data_AF-A0A657AL28-F1
#
_entry.id   AF-A0A657AL28-F1
#
_cell.length_a   1.000
_cell.length_b   1.000
_cell.length_c   1.000
_cell.angle_alpha   90.00
_cell.angle_beta   90.00
_cell.angle_gamma   90.00
#
_symmetry.space_group_name_H-M   'P 1'
#
loop_
_entity.id
_entity.type
_entity.pdbx_description
1 polymer ?
#
loop_
_entity_poly.entity_id
_entity_poly.type
_entity_poly.pdbx_seq_one_letter_code
_entity_poly.pdbx_strand_id
1 'polypeptide(L)'
;IADIDAGFGNAEATYLMAKQMIEAGACALQIENQVADEKQCGHQDGKVTVPHADFHAKIRALRHAFLELGIDNGIIVARTDSEGAGLTKEIAVVNEPGDSGDIYNSYLDVEEVTPEETAPGDVLISRDGKLVRPKRLPSGLYQFRSGTGHERCVFDCIGALNAGADLLWIETAVPTVHEIKGMMDDVRKVHPDAKLVYNNSPSFNWTLNFRQQTYDTWVEEGKDVSAYDRNNLMSAEYDESELSAVADERTRTFQADTAREANVFHHLITLPTYHTTALSVDNLAQNYFGDMGMLGYVAGVQRKEIRQGIACVKHQNMSGSDIGDDHKEYFAGERALKAGGAKNTSNQFS
;
A
#
# COMPACT_ATOMS: atom_id res chain seq x y z
N ILE A 1 6.77 0.20 9.47
CA ILE A 1 6.03 1.26 8.75
C ILE A 1 4.58 1.11 9.16
N ALA A 2 4.02 2.12 9.82
CA ALA A 2 2.63 2.15 10.25
C ALA A 2 1.84 3.10 9.35
N ASP A 3 0.68 2.66 8.89
CA ASP A 3 -0.24 3.45 8.05
C ASP A 3 -1.03 4.43 8.93
N ILE A 4 -1.06 5.71 8.55
CA ILE A 4 -1.85 6.77 9.20
C ILE A 4 -3.00 7.25 8.29
N ASP A 5 -3.30 6.53 7.22
CA ASP A 5 -4.24 6.91 6.17
C ASP A 5 -3.90 8.32 5.64
N ALA A 6 -4.90 9.19 5.50
CA ALA A 6 -4.76 10.60 5.19
C ALA A 6 -4.60 11.48 6.45
N GLY A 7 -4.21 10.92 7.59
CA GLY A 7 -3.97 11.66 8.84
C GLY A 7 -5.23 11.98 9.66
N PHE A 8 -6.36 11.33 9.36
CA PHE A 8 -7.63 11.42 10.12
C PHE A 8 -8.18 12.84 10.35
N GLY A 9 -7.82 13.80 9.48
CA GLY A 9 -8.30 15.17 9.55
C GLY A 9 -7.34 16.18 8.91
N ASN A 10 -7.26 17.36 9.52
CA ASN A 10 -6.31 18.41 9.14
C ASN A 10 -4.89 18.09 9.65
N ALA A 11 -3.94 19.01 9.42
CA ALA A 11 -2.54 18.84 9.84
C ALA A 11 -2.37 18.71 11.37
N GLU A 12 -3.17 19.40 12.18
CA GLU A 12 -3.10 19.29 13.64
C GLU A 12 -3.56 17.92 14.12
N ALA A 13 -4.68 17.41 13.59
CA ALA A 13 -5.15 16.05 13.86
C ALA A 13 -4.12 15.00 13.42
N THR A 14 -3.49 15.22 12.26
CA THR A 14 -2.41 14.36 11.76
C THR A 14 -1.24 14.31 12.74
N TYR A 15 -0.79 15.46 13.24
CA TYR A 15 0.28 15.56 14.23
C TYR A 15 -0.09 14.82 15.54
N LEU A 16 -1.32 14.99 16.06
CA LEU A 16 -1.77 14.34 17.28
C LEU A 16 -1.80 12.81 17.14
N MET A 17 -2.32 12.31 16.02
CA MET A 17 -2.35 10.88 15.73
C MET A 17 -0.92 10.32 15.57
N ALA A 18 -0.06 11.03 14.85
CA ALA A 18 1.34 10.65 14.67
C ALA A 18 2.07 10.53 16.01
N LYS A 19 1.88 11.49 16.92
CA LYS A 19 2.48 11.46 18.26
C LYS A 19 2.11 10.19 19.02
N GLN A 20 0.82 9.82 19.03
CA GLN A 20 0.36 8.59 19.69
C GLN A 20 0.95 7.33 19.04
N MET A 21 1.05 7.28 17.72
CA MET A 21 1.67 6.14 17.01
C MET A 21 3.16 6.01 17.32
N ILE A 22 3.87 7.13 17.42
CA ILE A 22 5.31 7.15 17.75
C ILE A 22 5.51 6.75 19.22
N GLU A 23 4.70 7.25 20.15
CA GLU A 23 4.71 6.82 21.56
C GLU A 23 4.41 5.32 21.73
N ALA A 24 3.59 4.74 20.82
CA ALA A 24 3.36 3.30 20.74
C ALA A 24 4.53 2.51 20.12
N GLY A 25 5.57 3.18 19.62
CA GLY A 25 6.80 2.58 19.09
C GLY A 25 6.98 2.66 17.57
N ALA A 26 6.12 3.37 16.84
CA ALA A 26 6.28 3.52 15.39
C ALA A 26 7.50 4.42 15.05
N CYS A 27 8.49 3.86 14.34
CA CYS A 27 9.64 4.61 13.82
C CYS A 27 9.45 5.12 12.39
N ALA A 28 8.39 4.67 11.71
CA ALA A 28 8.10 5.02 10.33
C ALA A 28 6.58 5.14 10.12
N LEU A 29 6.13 6.27 9.59
CA LEU A 29 4.71 6.56 9.32
C LEU A 29 4.50 6.73 7.81
N GLN A 30 3.49 6.05 7.27
CA GLN A 30 3.05 6.23 5.89
C GLN A 30 1.78 7.07 5.87
N ILE A 31 1.75 8.12 5.04
CA ILE A 31 0.60 9.02 4.85
C ILE A 31 0.25 9.17 3.38
N GLU A 32 -1.03 9.28 3.03
CA GLU A 32 -1.50 9.36 1.64
C GLU A 32 -2.12 10.72 1.28
N ASN A 33 -2.08 11.10 0.00
CA ASN A 33 -2.62 12.36 -0.53
C ASN A 33 -4.11 12.32 -0.88
N GLN A 34 -4.85 11.33 -0.37
CA GLN A 34 -6.30 11.27 -0.50
C GLN A 34 -7.02 12.21 0.47
N VAL A 35 -8.27 12.50 0.15
CA VAL A 35 -9.21 13.23 1.01
C VAL A 35 -9.66 12.31 2.15
N ALA A 36 -9.49 12.72 3.41
CA ALA A 36 -9.70 11.86 4.57
C ALA A 36 -11.16 11.39 4.77
N ASP A 37 -12.14 12.24 4.45
CA ASP A 37 -13.57 11.95 4.58
C ASP A 37 -14.17 11.23 3.35
N GLU A 38 -13.44 11.18 2.24
CA GLU A 38 -13.80 10.45 1.02
C GLU A 38 -12.80 9.30 0.74
N LYS A 39 -12.02 8.90 1.75
CA LYS A 39 -10.94 7.93 1.63
C LYS A 39 -11.44 6.58 1.14
N GLN A 40 -10.82 6.08 0.08
CA GLN A 40 -11.06 4.74 -0.45
C GLN A 40 -9.79 3.90 -0.35
N CYS A 41 -9.96 2.57 -0.40
CA CYS A 41 -8.79 1.70 -0.59
C CYS A 41 -8.15 2.01 -1.95
N GLY A 42 -6.82 1.92 -2.04
CA GLY A 42 -6.04 2.24 -3.23
C GLY A 42 -6.44 1.54 -4.54
N HIS A 43 -7.20 0.45 -4.47
CA HIS A 43 -7.64 -0.37 -5.61
C HIS A 43 -9.12 -0.16 -5.99
N GLN A 44 -9.79 0.85 -5.42
CA GLN A 44 -11.19 1.17 -5.73
C GLN A 44 -11.27 2.38 -6.67
N ASP A 45 -12.29 2.41 -7.53
CA ASP A 45 -12.60 3.57 -8.38
C ASP A 45 -13.12 4.75 -7.55
N GLY A 46 -12.87 5.97 -8.03
CA GLY A 46 -13.41 7.19 -7.41
C GLY A 46 -12.53 7.81 -6.31
N LYS A 47 -11.23 7.48 -6.28
CA LYS A 47 -10.26 8.13 -5.38
C LYS A 47 -10.19 9.63 -5.65
N VAL A 48 -10.06 10.40 -4.56
CA VAL A 48 -10.04 11.87 -4.58
C VAL A 48 -8.76 12.35 -3.92
N THR A 49 -8.00 13.18 -4.64
CA THR A 49 -6.74 13.76 -4.14
C THR A 49 -6.91 15.19 -3.63
N VAL A 50 -6.01 15.59 -2.75
CA VAL A 50 -5.88 16.98 -2.27
C VAL A 50 -4.72 17.71 -2.97
N PRO A 51 -4.79 19.04 -3.09
CA PRO A 51 -3.64 19.84 -3.53
C PRO A 51 -2.39 19.59 -2.67
N HIS A 52 -1.22 19.79 -3.28
CA HIS A 52 0.07 19.62 -2.62
C HIS A 52 0.24 20.43 -1.34
N ALA A 53 -0.31 21.65 -1.28
CA ALA A 53 -0.21 22.50 -0.09
C ALA A 53 -0.73 21.78 1.17
N ASP A 54 -1.86 21.10 1.05
CA ASP A 54 -2.51 20.36 2.13
C ASP A 54 -1.71 19.12 2.52
N PHE A 55 -1.32 18.32 1.52
CA PHE A 55 -0.54 17.11 1.77
C PHE A 55 0.83 17.43 2.39
N HIS A 56 1.51 18.47 1.90
CA HIS A 56 2.79 18.92 2.42
C HIS A 56 2.67 19.45 3.86
N ALA A 57 1.54 20.08 4.23
CA ALA A 57 1.28 20.48 5.61
C ALA A 57 1.20 19.26 6.54
N LYS A 58 0.59 18.16 6.08
CA LYS A 58 0.52 16.90 6.83
C LYS A 58 1.90 16.22 6.94
N ILE A 59 2.72 16.21 5.88
CA ILE A 59 4.11 15.72 5.96
C ILE A 59 4.90 16.49 7.03
N ARG A 60 4.81 17.83 7.03
CA ARG A 60 5.46 18.66 8.06
C ARG A 60 4.91 18.36 9.47
N ALA A 61 3.62 18.11 9.60
CA ALA A 61 2.99 17.74 10.87
C ALA A 61 3.57 16.42 11.43
N LEU A 62 3.75 15.39 10.58
CA LEU A 62 4.44 14.15 10.97
C LEU A 62 5.88 14.43 11.43
N ARG A 63 6.61 15.26 10.68
CA ARG A 63 7.99 15.61 11.02
C ARG A 63 8.07 16.31 12.38
N HIS A 64 7.15 17.23 12.68
CA HIS A 64 7.08 17.89 13.99
C HIS A 64 6.82 16.90 15.12
N ALA A 65 5.95 15.90 14.93
CA ALA A 65 5.70 14.87 15.95
C ALA A 65 6.97 14.07 16.29
N PHE A 66 7.74 13.66 15.28
CA PHE A 66 9.02 12.99 15.48
C PHE A 66 10.03 13.87 16.22
N LEU A 67 10.21 15.12 15.78
CA LEU A 67 11.16 16.06 16.38
C LEU A 67 10.81 16.38 17.84
N GLU A 68 9.53 16.56 18.16
CA GLU A 68 9.08 16.83 19.53
C GLU A 68 9.38 15.66 20.48
N LEU A 69 9.20 14.43 20.00
CA LEU A 69 9.49 13.22 20.79
C LEU A 69 10.99 12.86 20.81
N GLY A 70 11.86 13.69 20.23
CA GLY A 70 13.31 13.47 20.21
C GLY A 70 13.75 12.32 19.30
N ILE A 71 12.95 12.00 18.27
CA ILE A 71 13.22 10.93 17.30
C ILE A 71 13.74 11.56 16.01
N ASP A 72 15.03 11.90 15.99
CA ASP A 72 15.67 12.60 14.87
C ASP A 72 15.71 11.77 13.56
N ASN A 73 15.58 10.45 13.67
CA ASN A 73 15.65 9.50 12.56
C ASN A 73 14.29 8.88 12.18
N GLY A 74 13.17 9.50 12.57
CA GLY A 74 11.83 9.07 12.16
C GLY A 74 11.65 9.14 10.64
N ILE A 75 11.01 8.12 10.08
CA ILE A 75 10.83 7.98 8.62
C ILE A 75 9.39 8.34 8.22
N ILE A 76 9.25 9.15 7.18
CA ILE A 76 7.96 9.48 6.55
C ILE A 76 7.90 8.85 5.16
N VAL A 77 6.91 8.00 4.94
CA VAL A 77 6.58 7.45 3.62
C VAL A 77 5.41 8.24 3.04
N ALA A 78 5.65 8.95 1.94
CA ALA A 78 4.61 9.68 1.24
C ALA A 78 4.00 8.82 0.14
N ARG A 79 2.73 8.45 0.33
CA ARG A 79 1.94 7.71 -0.64
C ARG A 79 1.18 8.65 -1.56
N THR A 80 1.28 8.41 -2.86
CA THR A 80 0.38 9.00 -3.86
C THR A 80 -0.61 7.95 -4.37
N ASP A 81 -1.87 8.37 -4.48
CA ASP A 81 -2.95 7.62 -5.10
C ASP A 81 -3.35 8.16 -6.48
N SER A 82 -2.57 9.10 -7.03
CA SER A 82 -2.88 9.82 -8.26
C SER A 82 -3.07 8.93 -9.49
N GLU A 83 -2.44 7.77 -9.55
CA GLU A 83 -2.53 6.84 -10.68
C GLU A 83 -3.99 6.46 -10.97
N GLY A 84 -4.69 5.99 -9.93
CA GLY A 84 -6.11 5.64 -10.01
C GLY A 84 -7.08 6.76 -9.58
N ALA A 85 -6.59 7.93 -9.17
CA ALA A 85 -7.45 9.05 -8.78
C ALA A 85 -7.77 9.96 -9.97
N GLY A 86 -9.03 9.93 -10.41
CA GLY A 86 -9.55 10.81 -11.45
C GLY A 86 -10.17 12.11 -10.92
N LEU A 87 -10.19 12.31 -9.60
CA LEU A 87 -10.95 13.37 -8.95
C LEU A 87 -10.12 14.18 -7.96
N THR A 88 -10.54 15.42 -7.72
CA THR A 88 -10.07 16.25 -6.61
C THR A 88 -11.21 17.04 -5.97
N LYS A 89 -11.09 17.29 -4.67
CA LYS A 89 -12.06 18.09 -3.90
C LYS A 89 -11.90 19.59 -4.13
N GLU A 90 -10.67 20.04 -4.41
CA GLU A 90 -10.31 21.45 -4.40
C GLU A 90 -9.61 21.84 -5.71
N ILE A 91 -9.82 23.10 -6.10
CA ILE A 91 -8.99 23.78 -7.08
C ILE A 91 -7.88 24.45 -6.29
N ALA A 92 -6.63 24.12 -6.58
CA ALA A 92 -5.49 24.61 -5.83
C ALA A 92 -5.35 26.13 -5.96
N VAL A 93 -4.88 26.80 -4.91
CA VAL A 93 -4.56 28.22 -4.96
C VAL A 93 -3.31 28.43 -5.82
N VAL A 94 -3.41 29.34 -6.79
CA VAL A 94 -2.29 29.76 -7.64
C VAL A 94 -1.83 31.14 -7.21
N ASN A 95 -0.55 31.28 -6.86
CA ASN A 95 0.06 32.56 -6.53
C ASN A 95 0.80 33.13 -7.74
N GLU A 96 1.49 32.26 -8.49
CA GLU A 96 2.22 32.63 -9.70
C GLU A 96 2.16 31.51 -10.75
N PRO A 97 2.21 31.84 -12.06
CA PRO A 97 2.24 30.83 -13.12
C PRO A 97 3.39 29.85 -12.95
N GLY A 98 3.10 28.55 -13.06
CA GLY A 98 4.05 27.45 -12.89
C GLY A 98 4.32 27.03 -11.45
N ASP A 99 3.66 27.62 -10.44
CA ASP A 99 3.73 27.11 -9.07
C ASP A 99 3.01 25.75 -8.93
N SER A 100 3.12 25.13 -7.75
CA SER A 100 2.52 23.80 -7.52
C SER A 100 1.00 23.80 -7.69
N GLY A 101 0.33 24.92 -7.37
CA GLY A 101 -1.10 25.05 -7.54
C GLY A 101 -1.49 25.14 -9.01
N ASP A 102 -0.73 25.90 -9.80
CA ASP A 102 -0.93 26.03 -11.23
C ASP A 102 -0.72 24.68 -11.94
N ILE A 103 0.37 23.98 -11.63
CA ILE A 103 0.65 22.64 -12.17
C ILE A 103 -0.47 21.66 -11.82
N TYR A 104 -0.93 21.64 -10.56
CA TYR A 104 -2.01 20.77 -10.13
C TYR A 104 -3.32 21.05 -10.88
N ASN A 105 -3.71 22.32 -10.99
CA ASN A 105 -4.89 22.74 -11.74
C ASN A 105 -4.73 22.50 -13.25
N SER A 106 -3.49 22.43 -13.74
CA SER A 106 -3.20 22.18 -15.14
C SER A 106 -3.72 20.81 -15.61
N TYR A 107 -3.93 19.85 -14.70
CA TYR A 107 -4.45 18.51 -14.98
C TYR A 107 -5.98 18.42 -15.04
N LEU A 108 -6.70 19.47 -14.60
CA LEU A 108 -8.16 19.48 -14.63
C LEU A 108 -8.70 19.29 -16.06
N ASP A 109 -9.79 18.54 -16.17
CA ASP A 109 -10.58 18.43 -17.39
C ASP A 109 -11.50 19.66 -17.45
N VAL A 110 -11.19 20.58 -18.36
CA VAL A 110 -11.85 21.86 -18.48
C VAL A 110 -12.34 22.09 -19.90
N GLU A 111 -13.41 22.85 -20.04
CA GLU A 111 -13.87 23.39 -21.32
C GLU A 111 -13.77 24.91 -21.31
N GLU A 112 -13.33 25.50 -22.42
CA GLU A 112 -13.38 26.95 -22.60
C GLU A 112 -14.83 27.38 -22.77
N VAL A 113 -15.22 28.47 -22.11
CA VAL A 113 -16.59 28.97 -22.15
C VAL A 113 -16.62 30.48 -22.38
N THR A 114 -17.59 30.95 -23.17
CA THR A 114 -17.91 32.38 -23.27
C THR A 114 -18.92 32.78 -22.19
N PRO A 115 -19.07 34.09 -21.87
CA PRO A 115 -20.06 34.55 -20.89
C PRO A 115 -21.49 34.06 -21.18
N GLU A 116 -21.86 33.93 -22.45
CA GLU A 116 -23.19 33.49 -22.90
C GLU A 116 -23.44 31.99 -22.64
N GLU A 117 -22.38 31.19 -22.47
CA GLU A 117 -22.43 29.75 -22.22
C GLU A 117 -22.41 29.39 -20.72
N THR A 118 -22.38 30.40 -19.85
CA THR A 118 -22.36 30.25 -18.40
C THR A 118 -23.77 30.12 -17.82
N ALA A 119 -23.91 29.29 -16.79
CA ALA A 119 -25.15 29.13 -16.04
C ALA A 119 -25.00 29.65 -14.59
N PRO A 120 -26.09 30.08 -13.93
CA PRO A 120 -26.06 30.41 -12.51
C PRO A 120 -25.53 29.24 -11.67
N GLY A 121 -24.44 29.48 -10.93
CA GLY A 121 -23.80 28.47 -10.07
C GLY A 121 -22.59 27.77 -10.69
N ASP A 122 -22.24 28.07 -11.95
CA ASP A 122 -21.00 27.59 -12.56
C ASP A 122 -19.78 28.09 -11.78
N VAL A 123 -18.78 27.21 -11.66
CA VAL A 123 -17.46 27.56 -11.14
C VAL A 123 -16.52 27.70 -12.35
N LEU A 124 -15.99 28.90 -12.53
CA LEU A 124 -15.06 29.21 -13.62
C LEU A 124 -13.69 29.54 -13.04
N ILE A 125 -12.64 29.13 -13.73
CA ILE A 125 -11.25 29.51 -13.42
C ILE A 125 -10.63 30.22 -14.61
N SER A 126 -9.69 31.11 -14.33
CA SER A 126 -8.86 31.73 -15.36
C SER A 126 -7.68 30.80 -15.66
N ARG A 127 -7.45 30.51 -16.95
CA ARG A 127 -6.31 29.72 -17.42
C ARG A 127 -5.86 30.23 -18.78
N ASP A 128 -4.56 30.54 -18.92
CA ASP A 128 -3.97 31.02 -20.18
C ASP A 128 -4.71 32.23 -20.80
N GLY A 129 -5.21 33.14 -19.95
CA GLY A 129 -5.96 34.33 -20.37
C GLY A 129 -7.41 34.07 -20.80
N LYS A 130 -7.92 32.85 -20.58
CA LYS A 130 -9.28 32.42 -20.93
C LYS A 130 -10.07 32.03 -19.68
N LEU A 131 -11.39 32.12 -19.77
CA LEU A 131 -12.28 31.52 -18.79
C LEU A 131 -12.57 30.07 -19.18
N VAL A 132 -12.33 29.16 -18.25
CA VAL A 132 -12.61 27.74 -18.44
C VAL A 132 -13.48 27.22 -17.30
N ARG A 133 -14.34 26.25 -17.62
CA ARG A 133 -15.22 25.56 -16.69
C ARG A 133 -14.66 24.14 -16.44
N PRO A 134 -14.15 23.85 -15.24
CA PRO A 134 -13.77 22.48 -14.89
C PRO A 134 -14.98 21.56 -14.79
N LYS A 135 -14.86 20.35 -15.33
CA LYS A 135 -15.89 19.31 -15.19
C LYS A 135 -16.08 19.00 -13.71
N ARG A 136 -17.33 19.12 -13.25
CA ARG A 136 -17.70 18.98 -11.85
C ARG A 136 -18.85 17.98 -11.69
N LEU A 137 -18.70 17.04 -10.77
CA LEU A 137 -19.72 16.05 -10.43
C LEU A 137 -20.80 16.65 -9.51
N PRO A 138 -22.01 16.06 -9.43
CA PRO A 138 -23.03 16.46 -8.46
C PRO A 138 -22.57 16.38 -6.99
N SER A 139 -21.57 15.55 -6.68
CA SER A 139 -20.90 15.49 -5.36
C SER A 139 -20.04 16.71 -5.05
N GLY A 140 -19.84 17.61 -6.01
CA GLY A 140 -19.02 18.81 -5.90
C GLY A 140 -17.56 18.62 -6.28
N LEU A 141 -17.13 17.40 -6.61
CA LEU A 141 -15.76 17.03 -7.01
C LEU A 141 -15.43 17.45 -8.43
N TYR A 142 -14.17 17.81 -8.67
CA TYR A 142 -13.65 18.15 -10.00
C TYR A 142 -12.92 16.96 -10.64
N GLN A 143 -12.99 16.85 -11.96
CA GLN A 143 -12.36 15.78 -12.72
C GLN A 143 -11.00 16.21 -13.27
N PHE A 144 -10.02 15.32 -13.16
CA PHE A 144 -8.80 15.38 -13.97
C PHE A 144 -9.02 14.79 -15.35
N ARG A 145 -8.20 15.19 -16.31
CA ARG A 145 -8.18 14.54 -17.63
C ARG A 145 -7.72 13.09 -17.49
N SER A 146 -8.33 12.19 -18.27
CA SER A 146 -7.88 10.80 -18.39
C SER A 146 -6.44 10.71 -18.90
N GLY A 147 -5.69 9.70 -18.46
CA GLY A 147 -4.30 9.46 -18.89
C GLY A 147 -3.24 10.31 -18.17
N THR A 148 -3.64 11.17 -17.22
CA THR A 148 -2.71 12.04 -16.47
C THR A 148 -2.17 11.39 -15.18
N GLY A 149 -2.49 10.12 -14.91
CA GLY A 149 -2.13 9.44 -13.65
C GLY A 149 -0.62 9.36 -13.41
N HIS A 150 0.15 8.92 -14.42
CA HIS A 150 1.61 8.81 -14.35
C HIS A 150 2.27 10.15 -14.03
N GLU A 151 1.95 11.20 -14.81
CA GLU A 151 2.56 12.52 -14.63
C GLU A 151 2.21 13.13 -13.27
N ARG A 152 0.98 12.93 -12.78
CA ARG A 152 0.57 13.37 -11.45
C ARG A 152 1.30 12.60 -10.34
N CYS A 153 1.48 11.29 -10.46
CA CYS A 153 2.29 10.52 -9.50
C CYS A 153 3.73 11.03 -9.42
N VAL A 154 4.37 11.29 -10.56
CA VAL A 154 5.73 11.84 -10.60
C VAL A 154 5.77 13.22 -9.92
N PHE A 155 4.82 14.09 -10.23
CA PHE A 155 4.68 15.42 -9.63
C PHE A 155 4.50 15.32 -8.10
N ASP A 156 3.61 14.45 -7.63
CA ASP A 156 3.36 14.20 -6.20
C ASP A 156 4.60 13.71 -5.48
N CYS A 157 5.32 12.75 -6.06
CA CYS A 157 6.52 12.18 -5.47
C CYS A 157 7.63 13.22 -5.31
N ILE A 158 7.87 14.04 -6.34
CA ILE A 158 8.86 15.13 -6.27
C ILE A 158 8.43 16.16 -5.21
N GLY A 159 7.14 16.55 -5.19
CA GLY A 159 6.59 17.46 -4.20
C GLY A 159 6.78 16.95 -2.76
N ALA A 160 6.49 15.68 -2.53
CA ALA A 160 6.59 15.06 -1.21
C ALA A 160 8.04 15.00 -0.68
N LEU A 161 9.01 14.65 -1.53
CA LEU A 161 10.43 14.68 -1.17
C LEU A 161 10.89 16.10 -0.83
N ASN A 162 10.50 17.09 -1.63
CA ASN A 162 10.77 18.51 -1.35
C ASN A 162 10.11 18.99 -0.04
N ALA A 163 9.00 18.37 0.37
CA ALA A 163 8.30 18.66 1.61
C ALA A 163 8.88 17.93 2.85
N GLY A 164 9.86 17.04 2.68
CA GLY A 164 10.56 16.35 3.77
C GLY A 164 10.14 14.90 4.01
N ALA A 165 9.49 14.26 3.03
CA ALA A 165 9.32 12.81 3.04
C ALA A 165 10.67 12.09 2.80
N ASP A 166 10.82 10.90 3.37
CA ASP A 166 12.04 10.10 3.28
C ASP A 166 11.93 8.99 2.24
N LEU A 167 10.73 8.43 2.09
CA LEU A 167 10.41 7.36 1.14
C LEU A 167 9.13 7.70 0.37
N LEU A 168 9.00 7.13 -0.81
CA LEU A 168 7.81 7.23 -1.64
C LEU A 168 7.00 5.94 -1.59
N TRP A 169 5.72 6.03 -1.88
CA TRP A 169 4.85 4.92 -2.23
C TRP A 169 3.96 5.38 -3.38
N ILE A 170 3.96 4.65 -4.50
CA ILE A 170 3.03 4.90 -5.61
C ILE A 170 2.06 3.73 -5.63
N GLU A 171 0.78 4.00 -5.37
CA GLU A 171 -0.25 2.97 -5.50
C GLU A 171 -0.53 2.72 -6.98
N THR A 172 -0.39 1.48 -7.44
CA THR A 172 -0.54 1.09 -8.85
C THR A 172 -1.76 0.21 -9.05
N ALA A 173 -2.46 0.33 -10.18
CA ALA A 173 -3.58 -0.54 -10.51
C ALA A 173 -3.19 -2.01 -10.80
N VAL A 174 -1.98 -2.25 -11.30
CA VAL A 174 -1.48 -3.57 -11.70
C VAL A 174 0.00 -3.78 -11.33
N PRO A 175 0.46 -5.03 -11.08
CA PRO A 175 1.86 -5.30 -10.75
C PRO A 175 2.72 -5.38 -12.01
N THR A 176 3.26 -4.23 -12.45
CA THR A 176 4.17 -4.17 -13.61
C THR A 176 5.51 -3.56 -13.21
N VAL A 177 6.61 -4.18 -13.67
CA VAL A 177 7.97 -3.64 -13.43
C VAL A 177 8.19 -2.38 -14.28
N HIS A 178 7.69 -2.38 -15.51
CA HIS A 178 7.93 -1.30 -16.47
C HIS A 178 7.30 0.03 -16.04
N GLU A 179 6.03 0.04 -15.59
CA GLU A 179 5.35 1.28 -15.23
C GLU A 179 5.98 1.91 -13.99
N ILE A 180 6.26 1.10 -12.95
CA ILE A 180 6.87 1.62 -11.73
C ILE A 180 8.30 2.11 -11.97
N LYS A 181 9.04 1.42 -12.85
CA LYS A 181 10.34 1.89 -13.32
C LYS A 181 10.23 3.24 -14.03
N GLY A 182 9.28 3.39 -14.95
CA GLY A 182 9.08 4.64 -15.68
C GLY A 182 8.81 5.83 -14.75
N MET A 183 7.90 5.67 -13.80
CA MET A 183 7.63 6.73 -12.81
C MET A 183 8.85 7.04 -11.94
N MET A 184 9.57 6.02 -11.47
CA MET A 184 10.76 6.23 -10.64
C MET A 184 11.94 6.81 -11.43
N ASP A 185 12.12 6.48 -12.70
CA ASP A 185 13.12 7.11 -13.57
C ASP A 185 12.86 8.62 -13.68
N ASP A 186 11.60 9.03 -13.86
CA ASP A 186 11.22 10.43 -13.95
C ASP A 186 11.43 11.19 -12.62
N VAL A 187 11.03 10.59 -11.49
CA VAL A 187 11.29 11.16 -10.15
C VAL A 187 12.80 11.32 -9.92
N ARG A 188 13.59 10.31 -10.31
CA ARG A 188 15.04 10.30 -10.08
C ARG A 188 15.84 11.22 -10.99
N LYS A 189 15.23 11.79 -12.05
CA LYS A 189 15.82 12.92 -12.78
C LYS A 189 15.98 14.15 -11.87
N VAL A 190 15.10 14.31 -10.88
CA VAL A 190 15.12 15.43 -9.92
C VAL A 190 15.72 15.01 -8.57
N HIS A 191 15.35 13.83 -8.06
CA HIS A 191 15.86 13.28 -6.79
C HIS A 191 16.57 11.93 -7.03
N PRO A 192 17.87 11.92 -7.42
CA PRO A 192 18.58 10.71 -7.86
C PRO A 192 18.62 9.56 -6.85
N ASP A 193 18.49 9.88 -5.56
CA ASP A 193 18.56 8.99 -4.41
C ASP A 193 17.18 8.49 -3.92
N ALA A 194 16.09 8.99 -4.53
CA ALA A 194 14.70 8.65 -4.18
C ALA A 194 14.49 7.13 -4.13
N LYS A 195 13.82 6.68 -3.06
CA LYS A 195 13.54 5.27 -2.78
C LYS A 195 12.05 5.02 -2.66
N LEU A 196 11.65 3.82 -3.04
CA LEU A 196 10.25 3.44 -3.12
C LEU A 196 9.93 2.31 -2.13
N VAL A 197 8.79 2.44 -1.45
CA VAL A 197 8.06 1.35 -0.80
C VAL A 197 7.03 0.85 -1.80
N TYR A 198 6.99 -0.47 -2.04
CA TYR A 198 6.09 -1.07 -3.01
C TYR A 198 5.13 -2.07 -2.35
N ASN A 199 3.83 -1.84 -2.58
CA ASN A 199 2.77 -2.74 -2.18
C ASN A 199 2.59 -3.86 -3.21
N ASN A 200 3.01 -5.06 -2.84
CA ASN A 200 2.67 -6.28 -3.57
C ASN A 200 1.24 -6.67 -3.20
N SER A 201 0.29 -5.93 -3.74
CA SER A 201 -1.10 -5.98 -3.29
C SER A 201 -1.72 -7.36 -3.45
N PRO A 202 -2.39 -7.89 -2.41
CA PRO A 202 -3.20 -9.11 -2.54
C PRO A 202 -4.52 -8.86 -3.27
N SER A 203 -4.86 -7.60 -3.59
CA SER A 203 -5.98 -7.26 -4.47
C SER A 203 -5.67 -7.51 -5.94
N PHE A 204 -4.39 -7.67 -6.31
CA PHE A 204 -4.03 -8.08 -7.66
C PHE A 204 -4.33 -9.56 -7.87
N ASN A 205 -4.90 -9.88 -9.03
CA ASN A 205 -4.84 -11.25 -9.53
C ASN A 205 -3.45 -11.49 -10.17
N TRP A 206 -2.49 -11.92 -9.36
CA TRP A 206 -1.08 -12.08 -9.77
C TRP A 206 -0.93 -12.98 -11.00
N THR A 207 -1.48 -14.19 -10.97
CA THR A 207 -1.40 -15.14 -12.08
C THR A 207 -1.97 -14.54 -13.36
N LEU A 208 -3.15 -13.92 -13.32
CA LEU A 208 -3.76 -13.33 -14.52
C LEU A 208 -2.87 -12.23 -15.09
N ASN A 209 -2.40 -11.33 -14.24
CA ASN A 209 -1.55 -10.21 -14.65
C ASN A 209 -0.27 -10.71 -15.32
N PHE A 210 0.47 -11.63 -14.69
CA PHE A 210 1.73 -12.11 -15.25
C PHE A 210 1.54 -13.01 -16.49
N ARG A 211 0.45 -13.78 -16.57
CA ARG A 211 0.10 -14.54 -17.78
C ARG A 211 -0.26 -13.60 -18.93
N GLN A 212 -1.06 -12.56 -18.69
CA GLN A 212 -1.38 -11.55 -19.71
C GLN A 212 -0.14 -10.78 -20.17
N GLN A 213 0.71 -10.31 -19.24
CA GLN A 213 1.97 -9.66 -19.58
C GLN A 213 2.88 -10.56 -20.41
N THR A 214 2.94 -11.85 -20.09
CA THR A 214 3.72 -12.83 -20.85
C THR A 214 3.14 -13.06 -22.24
N TYR A 215 1.82 -13.23 -22.34
CA TYR A 215 1.10 -13.36 -23.60
C TYR A 215 1.38 -12.15 -24.51
N ASP A 216 1.22 -10.93 -23.99
CA ASP A 216 1.40 -9.70 -24.75
C ASP A 216 2.87 -9.53 -25.19
N THR A 217 3.84 -9.87 -24.32
CA THR A 217 5.26 -9.89 -24.70
C THR A 217 5.51 -10.86 -25.86
N TRP A 218 4.93 -12.06 -25.81
CA TRP A 218 5.11 -13.07 -26.85
C TRP A 218 4.49 -12.66 -28.19
N VAL A 219 3.34 -11.99 -28.17
CA VAL A 219 2.73 -11.40 -29.36
C VAL A 219 3.67 -10.37 -29.99
N GLU A 220 4.24 -9.46 -29.18
CA GLU A 220 5.19 -8.46 -29.65
C GLU A 220 6.48 -9.07 -30.21
N GLU A 221 6.96 -10.17 -29.61
CA GLU A 221 8.12 -10.94 -30.07
C GLU A 221 7.82 -11.83 -31.30
N GLY A 222 6.56 -11.93 -31.74
CA GLY A 222 6.15 -12.76 -32.86
C GLY A 222 6.15 -14.26 -32.58
N LYS A 223 6.06 -14.68 -31.30
CA LYS A 223 5.88 -16.08 -30.91
C LYS A 223 4.44 -16.53 -31.19
N ASP A 224 4.28 -17.82 -31.48
CA ASP A 224 2.96 -18.41 -31.67
C ASP A 224 2.22 -18.53 -30.33
N VAL A 225 1.15 -17.75 -30.19
CA VAL A 225 0.26 -17.75 -29.02
C VAL A 225 -1.10 -18.38 -29.32
N SER A 226 -1.29 -19.00 -30.50
CA SER A 226 -2.59 -19.51 -30.94
C SER A 226 -3.20 -20.59 -30.05
N ALA A 227 -2.38 -21.25 -29.23
CA ALA A 227 -2.80 -22.22 -28.21
C ALA A 227 -3.43 -21.58 -26.95
N TYR A 228 -3.32 -20.26 -26.79
CA TYR A 228 -3.75 -19.53 -25.60
C TYR A 228 -4.91 -18.59 -25.91
N ASP A 229 -6.01 -18.69 -25.17
CA ASP A 229 -7.05 -17.66 -25.17
C ASP A 229 -6.70 -16.57 -24.16
N ARG A 230 -6.34 -15.38 -24.66
CA ARG A 230 -5.98 -14.21 -23.84
C ARG A 230 -7.04 -13.86 -22.78
N ASN A 231 -8.33 -14.12 -23.07
CA ASN A 231 -9.43 -13.81 -22.16
C ASN A 231 -9.67 -14.90 -21.10
N ASN A 232 -9.04 -16.08 -21.24
CA ASN A 232 -9.21 -17.22 -20.34
C ASN A 232 -7.88 -17.67 -19.70
N LEU A 233 -6.89 -16.79 -19.60
CA LEU A 233 -5.54 -17.16 -19.10
C LEU A 233 -5.50 -17.60 -17.64
N MET A 234 -6.54 -17.40 -16.83
CA MET A 234 -6.61 -17.95 -15.46
C MET A 234 -7.03 -19.42 -15.39
N SER A 235 -7.37 -20.02 -16.52
CA SER A 235 -7.81 -21.41 -16.59
C SER A 235 -6.72 -22.37 -16.07
N ALA A 236 -7.15 -23.38 -15.32
CA ALA A 236 -6.29 -24.45 -14.82
C ALA A 236 -5.69 -25.30 -15.97
N GLU A 237 -6.29 -25.26 -17.17
CA GLU A 237 -5.74 -25.93 -18.35
C GLU A 237 -4.35 -25.43 -18.74
N TYR A 238 -4.00 -24.20 -18.32
CA TYR A 238 -2.70 -23.59 -18.61
C TYR A 238 -1.67 -23.76 -17.49
N ASP A 239 -1.99 -24.40 -16.36
CA ASP A 239 -1.09 -24.44 -15.20
C ASP A 239 0.29 -25.03 -15.52
N GLU A 240 0.33 -26.07 -16.36
CA GLU A 240 1.57 -26.73 -16.78
C GLU A 240 2.12 -26.21 -18.13
N SER A 241 1.60 -25.09 -18.64
CA SER A 241 2.02 -24.52 -19.93
C SER A 241 3.33 -23.74 -19.85
N GLU A 242 4.02 -23.59 -20.99
CA GLU A 242 5.23 -22.76 -21.07
C GLU A 242 4.94 -21.29 -20.71
N LEU A 243 3.78 -20.78 -21.10
CA LEU A 243 3.34 -19.42 -20.76
C LEU A 243 3.23 -19.24 -19.25
N SER A 244 2.67 -20.23 -18.54
CA SER A 244 2.59 -20.21 -17.08
C SER A 244 3.95 -20.33 -16.41
N ALA A 245 4.83 -21.19 -16.91
CA ALA A 245 6.19 -21.31 -16.37
C ALA A 245 6.96 -19.97 -16.45
N VAL A 246 6.81 -19.22 -17.55
CA VAL A 246 7.41 -17.89 -17.69
C VAL A 246 6.72 -16.85 -16.80
N ALA A 247 5.39 -16.88 -16.69
CA ALA A 247 4.63 -15.99 -15.83
C ALA A 247 4.96 -16.19 -14.33
N ASP A 248 5.12 -17.44 -13.90
CA ASP A 248 5.50 -17.79 -12.53
C ASP A 248 6.94 -17.37 -12.23
N GLU A 249 7.86 -17.51 -13.19
CA GLU A 249 9.23 -17.01 -13.03
C GLU A 249 9.27 -15.48 -12.91
N ARG A 250 8.45 -14.76 -13.69
CA ARG A 250 8.27 -13.31 -13.53
C ARG A 250 7.70 -12.96 -12.16
N THR A 251 6.70 -13.70 -11.69
CA THR A 251 6.13 -13.52 -10.34
C THR A 251 7.19 -13.74 -9.25
N ARG A 252 8.01 -14.80 -9.39
CA ARG A 252 9.09 -15.15 -8.46
C ARG A 252 10.18 -14.09 -8.39
N THR A 253 10.50 -13.46 -9.52
CA THR A 253 11.58 -12.46 -9.65
C THR A 253 11.11 -11.02 -9.44
N PHE A 254 9.79 -10.77 -9.43
CA PHE A 254 9.19 -9.44 -9.37
C PHE A 254 9.81 -8.50 -8.32
N GLN A 255 10.02 -8.97 -7.09
CA GLN A 255 10.61 -8.16 -6.03
C GLN A 255 12.08 -7.79 -6.34
N ALA A 256 12.85 -8.75 -6.85
CA ALA A 256 14.24 -8.53 -7.22
C ALA A 256 14.36 -7.58 -8.42
N ASP A 257 13.47 -7.72 -9.40
CA ASP A 257 13.46 -6.87 -10.60
C ASP A 257 13.03 -5.44 -10.27
N THR A 258 11.97 -5.24 -9.49
CA THR A 258 11.54 -3.90 -9.06
C THR A 258 12.56 -3.23 -8.14
N ALA A 259 13.26 -3.98 -7.28
CA ALA A 259 14.37 -3.44 -6.50
C ALA A 259 15.51 -2.94 -7.40
N ARG A 260 15.90 -3.76 -8.40
CA ARG A 260 16.99 -3.46 -9.32
C ARG A 260 16.66 -2.31 -10.28
N GLU A 261 15.45 -2.28 -10.82
CA GLU A 261 15.07 -1.37 -11.90
C GLU A 261 14.45 -0.07 -11.41
N ALA A 262 13.58 -0.14 -10.40
CA ALA A 262 12.81 1.00 -9.91
C ALA A 262 13.30 1.52 -8.54
N ASN A 263 14.40 0.97 -8.02
CA ASN A 263 14.96 1.34 -6.71
C ASN A 263 13.94 1.14 -5.56
N VAL A 264 13.12 0.08 -5.66
CA VAL A 264 12.27 -0.35 -4.55
C VAL A 264 13.16 -0.82 -3.40
N PHE A 265 13.08 -0.10 -2.29
CA PHE A 265 13.84 -0.36 -1.08
C PHE A 265 13.11 -1.31 -0.14
N HIS A 266 11.78 -1.23 -0.09
CA HIS A 266 10.97 -2.04 0.81
C HIS A 266 9.74 -2.60 0.10
N HIS A 267 9.59 -3.91 0.14
CA HIS A 267 8.40 -4.61 -0.34
C HIS A 267 7.53 -5.00 0.85
N LEU A 268 6.23 -4.84 0.70
CA LEU A 268 5.24 -5.35 1.65
C LEU A 268 4.08 -5.99 0.92
N ILE A 269 3.29 -6.79 1.63
CA ILE A 269 1.94 -7.18 1.26
C ILE A 269 1.06 -6.57 2.35
N THR A 270 0.03 -5.82 2.01
CA THR A 270 -0.78 -5.04 2.98
C THR A 270 -1.57 -5.92 3.94
N LEU A 271 -2.29 -6.92 3.43
CA LEU A 271 -3.17 -7.79 4.22
C LEU A 271 -2.95 -9.30 4.00
N PRO A 272 -1.69 -9.80 4.02
CA PRO A 272 -1.40 -11.22 3.82
C PRO A 272 -2.00 -12.06 4.95
N THR A 273 -1.91 -11.56 6.19
CA THR A 273 -2.36 -12.27 7.39
C THR A 273 -3.88 -12.35 7.47
N TYR A 274 -4.61 -11.38 6.93
CA TYR A 274 -6.07 -11.48 6.78
C TYR A 274 -6.45 -12.73 5.97
N HIS A 275 -5.84 -12.88 4.79
CA HIS A 275 -6.10 -14.03 3.91
C HIS A 275 -5.62 -15.35 4.52
N THR A 276 -4.40 -15.40 5.08
CA THR A 276 -3.88 -16.65 5.65
C THR A 276 -4.63 -17.09 6.90
N THR A 277 -5.08 -16.15 7.74
CA THR A 277 -5.92 -16.46 8.90
C THR A 277 -7.27 -17.01 8.44
N ALA A 278 -7.96 -16.34 7.51
CA ALA A 278 -9.24 -16.83 6.99
C ALA A 278 -9.12 -18.24 6.39
N LEU A 279 -8.14 -18.45 5.51
CA LEU A 279 -7.91 -19.74 4.85
C LEU A 279 -7.54 -20.85 5.84
N SER A 280 -6.65 -20.57 6.80
CA SER A 280 -6.22 -21.58 7.78
C SER A 280 -7.35 -21.99 8.71
N VAL A 281 -8.20 -21.04 9.12
CA VAL A 281 -9.37 -21.30 9.97
C VAL A 281 -10.43 -22.10 9.21
N ASP A 282 -10.72 -21.75 7.96
CA ASP A 282 -11.68 -22.49 7.12
C ASP A 282 -11.24 -23.94 6.90
N ASN A 283 -9.99 -24.16 6.48
CA ASN A 283 -9.43 -25.50 6.30
C ASN A 283 -9.44 -26.32 7.60
N LEU A 284 -9.13 -25.70 8.75
CA LEU A 284 -9.17 -26.40 10.03
C LEU A 284 -10.61 -26.76 10.42
N ALA A 285 -11.56 -25.84 10.26
CA ALA A 285 -12.96 -26.08 10.58
C ALA A 285 -13.56 -27.21 9.72
N GLN A 286 -13.31 -27.19 8.40
CA GLN A 286 -13.76 -28.24 7.49
C GLN A 286 -13.23 -29.62 7.90
N ASN A 287 -11.95 -29.73 8.22
CA ASN A 287 -11.37 -31.01 8.63
C ASN A 287 -11.83 -31.45 10.03
N TYR A 288 -11.88 -30.52 10.98
CA TYR A 288 -12.19 -30.84 12.38
C TYR A 288 -13.67 -31.22 12.60
N PHE A 289 -14.59 -30.52 11.94
CA PHE A 289 -16.02 -30.82 12.03
C PHE A 289 -16.50 -31.80 10.95
N GLY A 290 -15.67 -32.08 9.94
CA GLY A 290 -15.87 -33.18 9.00
C GLY A 290 -15.38 -34.52 9.54
N ASP A 291 -15.13 -35.46 8.63
CA ASP A 291 -14.84 -36.85 8.98
C ASP A 291 -13.50 -37.06 9.70
N MET A 292 -12.58 -36.08 9.66
CA MET A 292 -11.27 -36.24 10.29
C MET A 292 -11.29 -36.01 11.80
N GLY A 293 -12.23 -35.22 12.35
CA GLY A 293 -12.25 -34.90 13.77
C GLY A 293 -10.92 -34.32 14.27
N MET A 294 -10.44 -34.82 15.42
CA MET A 294 -9.13 -34.45 15.98
C MET A 294 -7.95 -34.68 15.03
N LEU A 295 -8.05 -35.62 14.08
CA LEU A 295 -6.97 -35.86 13.12
C LEU A 295 -6.77 -34.65 12.19
N GLY A 296 -7.81 -33.85 11.92
CA GLY A 296 -7.71 -32.61 11.16
C GLY A 296 -6.73 -31.62 11.79
N TYR A 297 -6.85 -31.40 13.11
CA TYR A 297 -5.91 -30.58 13.87
C TYR A 297 -4.50 -31.22 13.94
N VAL A 298 -4.42 -32.51 14.27
CA VAL A 298 -3.13 -33.20 14.46
C VAL A 298 -2.32 -33.23 13.16
N ALA A 299 -2.94 -33.55 12.02
CA ALA A 299 -2.28 -33.64 10.72
C ALA A 299 -2.05 -32.25 10.09
N GLY A 300 -3.04 -31.35 10.20
CA GLY A 300 -3.01 -30.03 9.56
C GLY A 300 -2.13 -29.01 10.28
N VAL A 301 -2.03 -29.09 11.61
CA VAL A 301 -1.37 -28.09 12.47
C VAL A 301 -0.25 -28.73 13.29
N GLN A 302 -0.59 -29.55 14.29
CA GLN A 302 0.36 -29.95 15.34
C GLN A 302 1.60 -30.68 14.80
N ARG A 303 1.41 -31.67 13.92
CA ARG A 303 2.55 -32.39 13.30
C ARG A 303 3.42 -31.47 12.45
N LYS A 304 2.84 -30.47 11.79
CA LYS A 304 3.59 -29.52 10.96
C LYS A 304 4.40 -28.58 11.84
N GLU A 305 3.79 -27.99 12.88
CA GLU A 305 4.49 -27.12 13.84
C GLU A 305 5.69 -27.82 14.48
N ILE A 306 5.51 -29.07 14.96
CA ILE A 306 6.59 -29.85 15.56
C ILE A 306 7.73 -30.08 14.57
N ARG A 307 7.42 -30.50 13.34
CA ARG A 307 8.44 -30.83 12.32
C ARG A 307 9.17 -29.60 11.79
N GLN A 308 8.51 -28.45 11.78
CA GLN A 308 9.09 -27.19 11.33
C GLN A 308 9.76 -26.41 12.48
N GLY A 309 9.65 -26.89 13.73
CA GLY A 309 10.24 -26.22 14.89
C GLY A 309 9.53 -24.92 15.28
N ILE A 310 8.23 -24.80 14.98
CA ILE A 310 7.44 -23.60 15.32
C ILE A 310 7.22 -23.55 16.84
N ALA A 311 7.68 -22.47 17.47
CA ALA A 311 7.66 -22.32 18.92
C ALA A 311 6.24 -22.27 19.53
N CYS A 312 5.23 -21.89 18.74
CA CYS A 312 3.82 -21.85 19.15
C CYS A 312 3.28 -23.20 19.65
N VAL A 313 3.89 -24.33 19.29
CA VAL A 313 3.50 -25.63 19.87
C VAL A 313 3.65 -25.62 21.40
N LYS A 314 4.61 -24.85 21.93
CA LYS A 314 4.79 -24.53 23.35
C LYS A 314 4.15 -23.18 23.68
N HIS A 315 2.86 -23.03 23.36
CA HIS A 315 2.11 -21.78 23.50
C HIS A 315 2.18 -21.16 24.91
N GLN A 316 2.32 -21.96 25.97
CA GLN A 316 2.49 -21.45 27.35
C GLN A 316 3.79 -20.66 27.52
N ASN A 317 4.89 -21.11 26.91
CA ASN A 317 6.16 -20.39 26.97
C ASN A 317 6.10 -19.15 26.06
N MET A 318 5.50 -19.30 24.87
CA MET A 318 5.32 -18.17 23.95
C MET A 318 4.46 -17.04 24.52
N SER A 319 3.54 -17.34 25.45
CA SER A 319 2.78 -16.34 26.19
C SER A 319 3.49 -15.81 27.46
N GLY A 320 4.74 -16.20 27.69
CA GLY A 320 5.60 -15.67 28.75
C GLY A 320 5.44 -16.37 30.10
N SER A 321 5.00 -17.63 30.15
CA SER A 321 4.86 -18.34 31.44
C SER A 321 6.18 -18.55 32.17
N ASP A 322 7.28 -18.74 31.44
CA ASP A 322 8.65 -18.84 31.95
C ASP A 322 9.14 -17.51 32.55
N ILE A 323 8.96 -16.40 31.84
CA ILE A 323 9.24 -15.04 32.34
C ILE A 323 8.44 -14.79 33.64
N GLY A 324 7.18 -15.21 33.67
CA GLY A 324 6.34 -15.11 34.85
C GLY A 324 6.88 -15.90 36.04
N ASP A 325 7.44 -17.07 35.81
CA ASP A 325 8.01 -17.91 36.87
C ASP A 325 9.34 -17.35 37.39
N ASP A 326 10.21 -16.85 36.51
CA ASP A 326 11.44 -16.16 36.90
C ASP A 326 11.13 -14.93 37.78
N HIS A 327 10.10 -14.17 37.40
CA HIS A 327 9.70 -12.99 38.14
C HIS A 327 9.15 -13.33 39.54
N LYS A 328 8.35 -14.41 39.65
CA LYS A 328 7.87 -14.89 40.95
C LYS A 328 9.02 -15.36 41.83
N GLU A 329 10.00 -16.05 41.26
CA GLU A 329 11.18 -16.50 41.99
C GLU A 329 12.00 -15.33 42.51
N TYR A 330 12.19 -14.28 41.71
CA TYR A 330 12.88 -13.07 42.13
C TYR A 330 12.26 -12.43 43.39
N PHE A 331 10.93 -12.39 43.49
CA PHE A 331 10.25 -11.77 44.64
C PHE A 331 10.00 -12.70 45.82
N ALA A 332 9.66 -13.96 45.55
CA ALA A 332 9.16 -14.89 46.56
C ALA A 332 10.18 -15.95 46.96
N GLY A 333 11.30 -16.06 46.24
CA GLY A 333 12.31 -17.11 46.44
C GLY A 333 11.68 -18.49 46.43
N GLU A 334 11.97 -19.28 47.46
CA GLU A 334 11.44 -20.64 47.64
C GLU A 334 9.90 -20.70 47.78
N ARG A 335 9.23 -19.57 48.07
CA ARG A 335 7.76 -19.51 48.15
C ARG A 335 7.10 -19.27 46.79
N ALA A 336 7.86 -19.15 45.71
CA ALA A 336 7.33 -18.90 44.38
C ALA A 336 6.48 -20.08 43.88
N LEU A 337 5.21 -19.81 43.56
CA LEU A 337 4.33 -20.79 42.93
C LEU A 337 4.50 -20.74 41.40
N LYS A 338 5.36 -21.61 40.88
CA LYS A 338 5.70 -21.71 39.46
C LYS A 338 4.61 -22.44 38.65
N ALA A 339 4.40 -22.01 37.41
CA ALA A 339 3.54 -22.69 36.43
C ALA A 339 4.27 -23.87 35.76
N GLY A 340 5.61 -23.83 35.70
CA GLY A 340 6.46 -24.95 35.32
C GLY A 340 6.41 -26.12 36.31
N GLY A 341 6.89 -27.29 35.87
CA GLY A 341 7.03 -28.47 36.72
C GLY A 341 6.86 -29.80 35.98
N ALA A 342 7.07 -30.91 36.68
CA ALA A 342 7.05 -32.25 36.08
C ALA A 342 5.70 -32.63 35.40
N LYS A 343 4.59 -32.03 35.85
CA LYS A 343 3.24 -32.26 35.29
C LYS A 343 2.84 -31.24 34.21
N ASN A 344 3.75 -30.35 33.80
CA ASN A 344 3.43 -29.35 32.79
C ASN A 344 3.20 -30.03 31.43
N THR A 345 2.12 -29.66 30.74
CA THR A 345 1.74 -30.24 29.45
C THR A 345 2.76 -29.95 28.34
N SER A 346 3.54 -28.87 28.47
CA SER A 346 4.64 -28.55 27.56
C SER A 346 5.74 -29.62 27.54
N ASN A 347 5.84 -30.48 28.56
CA ASN A 347 6.78 -31.60 28.61
C ASN A 347 6.46 -32.69 27.56
N GLN A 348 5.30 -32.64 26.90
CA GLN A 348 4.95 -33.56 25.80
C GLN A 348 5.63 -33.18 24.47
N PHE A 349 6.26 -32.00 24.41
CA PHE A 349 6.90 -31.45 23.21
C PHE A 349 8.42 -31.29 23.40
N SER A 350 9.01 -32.08 24.32
CA SER A 350 10.44 -32.12 24.63
C SER A 350 11.25 -32.92 23.62
#